data_AF-A0A1C6RQ88-F1
#
_entry.id   AF-A0A1C6RQ88-F1
#
_cell.length_a   1.000
_cell.length_b   1.000
_cell.length_c   1.000
_cell.angle_alpha   90.00
_cell.angle_beta   90.00
_cell.angle_gamma   90.00
#
_symmetry.space_group_name_H-M   'P 1'
#
loop_
_entity.id
_entity.type
_entity.pdbx_description
1 polymer ?
#
loop_
_entity_poly.entity_id
_entity_poly.type
_entity_poly.pdbx_seq_one_letter_code
_entity_poly.pdbx_strand_id
1 'polypeptide(L)'
;MDDKTILNRITELVDEEHRLRAEAQSGQAGTDDDARARLRELEEGLDQCWDLLRRRRAARQAHGDPESQGQRPVSEVERYLQ
;
A
#
# COMPACT_ATOMS: atom_id res chain seq x y z
N MET A 1 12.05 0.73 -8.44
CA MET A 1 10.62 0.38 -8.46
C MET A 1 9.85 1.55 -9.04
N ASP A 2 9.11 1.34 -10.14
CA ASP A 2 8.44 2.39 -10.89
C ASP A 2 6.98 2.58 -10.51
N ASP A 3 6.37 3.73 -10.86
CA ASP A 3 4.95 4.01 -10.58
C ASP A 3 4.08 2.88 -11.12
N LYS A 4 4.42 2.35 -12.30
CA LYS A 4 3.74 1.21 -12.91
C LYS A 4 3.82 -0.05 -12.06
N THR A 5 4.97 -0.31 -11.44
CA THR A 5 5.14 -1.45 -10.52
C THR A 5 4.29 -1.27 -9.26
N ILE A 6 4.22 -0.04 -8.72
CA ILE A 6 3.40 0.28 -7.54
C ILE A 6 1.91 0.13 -7.89
N LEU A 7 1.48 0.66 -9.04
CA LEU A 7 0.10 0.54 -9.52
C LEU A 7 -0.30 -0.92 -9.76
N ASN A 8 0.56 -1.73 -10.37
CA ASN A 8 0.30 -3.16 -10.53
C ASN A 8 0.12 -3.84 -9.17
N ARG A 9 0.97 -3.52 -8.19
CA ARG A 9 0.88 -4.10 -6.84
C ARG A 9 -0.39 -3.67 -6.12
N ILE A 10 -0.84 -2.42 -6.31
CA ILE A 10 -2.15 -1.95 -5.82
C ILE A 10 -3.28 -2.78 -6.46
N THR A 11 -3.24 -3.02 -7.77
CA THR A 11 -4.24 -3.84 -8.45
C THR A 11 -4.26 -5.27 -7.92
N GLU A 12 -3.10 -5.90 -7.74
CA GLU A 12 -3.00 -7.26 -7.17
C GLU A 12 -3.59 -7.32 -5.75
N LEU A 13 -3.30 -6.33 -4.90
CA LEU A 13 -3.83 -6.26 -3.53
C LEU A 13 -5.36 -6.07 -3.50
N VAL A 14 -5.90 -5.22 -4.38
CA VAL A 14 -7.35 -5.02 -4.52
C VAL A 14 -8.05 -6.28 -5.06
N ASP A 15 -7.44 -6.97 -6.03
CA ASP A 15 -7.99 -8.23 -6.55
C ASP A 15 -8.04 -9.30 -5.46
N GLU A 16 -7.01 -9.38 -4.61
CA GLU A 16 -6.97 -10.29 -3.47
C GLU A 16 -8.04 -9.94 -2.43
N GLU A 17 -8.26 -8.65 -2.14
CA GLU A 17 -9.33 -8.17 -1.26
C GLU A 17 -10.71 -8.61 -1.77
N HIS A 18 -10.96 -8.43 -3.07
CA HIS A 18 -12.20 -8.83 -3.71
C HIS A 18 -12.44 -10.34 -3.62
N ARG A 19 -11.40 -11.15 -3.83
CA ARG A 19 -11.49 -12.62 -3.68
C ARG A 19 -11.81 -13.01 -2.25
N LEU A 20 -11.07 -12.49 -1.27
CA LEU A 20 -11.31 -12.77 0.14
C LEU A 20 -12.73 -12.37 0.57
N ARG A 21 -13.21 -11.23 0.10
CA ARG A 21 -14.58 -10.77 0.36
C ARG A 21 -15.64 -11.65 -0.32
N ALA A 22 -15.34 -12.21 -1.50
CA ALA A 22 -16.22 -13.15 -2.17
C ALA A 22 -16.27 -14.51 -1.45
N GLU A 23 -15.13 -15.02 -1.00
CA GLU A 23 -14.99 -16.27 -0.22
C GLU A 23 -15.63 -16.16 1.18
N ALA A 24 -15.55 -14.98 1.80
CA ALA A 24 -16.25 -14.68 3.04
C ALA A 24 -17.78 -14.68 2.85
N GLN A 25 -18.27 -14.06 1.77
CA GLN A 25 -19.70 -14.02 1.46
C GLN A 25 -20.28 -15.39 1.07
N SER A 26 -19.49 -16.25 0.42
CA SER A 26 -19.92 -17.60 0.04
C SER A 26 -19.90 -18.59 1.21
N GLY A 27 -19.50 -18.16 2.42
CA GLY A 27 -19.44 -19.00 3.62
C GLY A 27 -18.35 -20.07 3.58
N GLN A 28 -17.40 -19.94 2.65
CA GLN A 28 -16.27 -20.86 2.47
C GLN A 28 -15.05 -20.43 3.30
N ALA A 29 -14.96 -19.15 3.66
CA ALA A 29 -13.99 -18.67 4.63
C ALA A 29 -14.44 -19.04 6.05
N GLY A 30 -13.87 -20.13 6.58
CA GLY A 30 -13.99 -20.47 7.99
C GLY A 30 -13.37 -19.38 8.85
N THR A 31 -14.17 -18.82 9.76
CA THR A 31 -13.83 -17.80 10.76
C THR A 31 -13.65 -16.38 10.20
N ASP A 32 -14.67 -15.56 10.40
CA ASP A 32 -14.75 -14.15 9.99
C ASP A 32 -13.55 -13.31 10.50
N ASP A 33 -12.94 -13.69 11.64
CA ASP A 33 -11.77 -13.03 12.20
C ASP A 33 -10.48 -13.17 11.35
N ASP A 34 -10.19 -14.35 10.81
CA ASP A 34 -9.01 -14.57 9.95
C ASP A 34 -9.14 -13.80 8.63
N ALA A 35 -10.34 -13.82 8.03
CA ALA A 35 -10.62 -13.05 6.83
C ALA A 35 -10.46 -11.53 7.07
N ARG A 36 -10.91 -11.05 8.24
CA ARG A 36 -10.77 -9.65 8.65
C ARG A 36 -9.32 -9.26 8.93
N ALA A 37 -8.53 -10.15 9.53
CA ALA A 37 -7.10 -9.92 9.74
C ALA A 37 -6.38 -9.75 8.39
N ARG A 38 -6.65 -10.66 7.44
CA ARG A 38 -6.07 -10.61 6.09
C ARG A 38 -6.48 -9.37 5.29
N LEU A 39 -7.75 -8.96 5.39
CA LEU A 39 -8.23 -7.71 4.80
C LEU A 39 -7.46 -6.50 5.35
N ARG A 40 -7.19 -6.48 6.65
CA ARG A 40 -6.44 -5.40 7.28
C ARG A 40 -4.98 -5.33 6.81
N GLU A 41 -4.33 -6.48 6.65
CA GLU A 41 -2.98 -6.55 6.06
C GLU A 41 -2.96 -6.03 4.61
N LEU A 42 -3.99 -6.34 3.82
CA LEU A 42 -4.12 -5.84 2.45
C LEU A 42 -4.33 -4.31 2.42
N GLU A 43 -5.18 -3.77 3.30
CA GLU A 43 -5.39 -2.33 3.46
C GLU A 43 -4.10 -1.60 3.85
N GLU A 44 -3.34 -2.13 4.81
CA GLU A 44 -2.04 -1.57 5.21
C GLU A 44 -1.03 -1.58 4.05
N GLY A 45 -1.01 -2.66 3.25
CA GLY A 45 -0.19 -2.76 2.05
C GLY A 45 -0.59 -1.75 0.97
N LEU A 46 -1.89 -1.50 0.81
CA LEU A 46 -2.42 -0.49 -0.11
C LEU A 46 -2.03 0.92 0.32
N ASP A 47 -2.19 1.25 1.60
CA ASP A 47 -1.80 2.55 2.15
C ASP A 47 -0.30 2.80 1.96
N GLN A 48 0.55 1.80 2.19
CA GLN A 48 1.98 1.91 1.93
C GLN A 48 2.29 2.16 0.45
N CYS A 49 1.62 1.46 -0.46
CA CYS A 49 1.78 1.68 -1.90
C CYS A 49 1.35 3.09 -2.32
N TRP A 50 0.23 3.58 -1.80
CA TRP A 50 -0.25 4.94 -2.03
C TRP A 50 0.71 6.00 -1.48
N ASP A 51 1.28 5.78 -0.31
CA ASP A 51 2.28 6.66 0.29
C ASP A 51 3.56 6.75 -0.56
N LEU A 52 4.05 5.61 -1.05
CA LEU A 52 5.21 5.56 -1.94
C LEU A 52 4.94 6.32 -3.25
N LEU A 53 3.76 6.14 -3.84
CA LEU A 53 3.35 6.84 -5.05
C LEU A 53 3.27 8.36 -4.81
N ARG A 54 2.69 8.78 -3.68
CA ARG A 54 2.57 10.18 -3.28
C ARG A 54 3.96 10.80 -3.06
N ARG A 55 4.87 10.11 -2.35
CA ARG A 55 6.27 10.56 -2.17
C ARG A 55 6.99 10.72 -3.49
N ARG A 56 6.84 9.77 -4.43
CA ARG A 56 7.43 9.88 -5.79
C ARG A 56 6.84 11.03 -6.59
N ARG A 57 5.54 11.29 -6.47
CA ARG A 57 4.89 12.42 -7.14
C ARG A 57 5.32 13.77 -6.53
N ALA A 58 5.49 13.83 -5.22
CA ALA A 58 6.04 14.99 -4.53
C ALA A 58 7.51 15.22 -4.92
N ALA A 59 8.33 14.17 -4.95
CA ALA A 59 9.74 14.24 -5.37
C ALA A 59 9.89 14.71 -6.82
N ARG A 60 9.03 14.26 -7.76
CA ARG A 60 9.03 14.77 -9.15
C ARG A 60 8.62 16.23 -9.26
N GLN A 61 7.63 16.66 -8.47
CA GLN A 61 7.24 18.08 -8.43
C GLN A 61 8.33 18.94 -7.78
N ALA A 62 8.96 18.45 -6.72
CA ALA A 62 10.08 19.12 -6.05
C ALA A 62 11.36 19.14 -6.89
N HIS A 63 11.59 18.13 -7.76
CA HIS A 63 12.69 18.15 -8.73
C HIS A 63 12.45 19.10 -9.91
N GLY A 64 11.26 19.68 -10.03
CA GLY A 64 10.97 20.81 -10.95
C GLY A 64 11.47 22.16 -10.43
N ASP A 65 11.83 22.26 -9.14
CA ASP A 65 12.36 23.48 -8.51
C ASP A 65 13.52 23.12 -7.58
N PRO A 66 14.79 23.22 -8.05
CA PRO A 66 15.96 22.82 -7.28
C PRO A 66 16.20 23.65 -6.01
N GLU A 67 15.45 24.73 -5.78
CA GLU A 67 15.59 25.62 -4.62
C GLU A 67 14.67 25.26 -3.44
N SER A 68 13.60 24.48 -3.64
CA SER A 68 12.65 24.14 -2.56
C SER A 68 13.04 22.85 -1.79
N GLN A 69 14.33 22.52 -1.79
CA GLN A 69 14.95 21.42 -1.04
C GLN A 69 15.01 21.72 0.47
N GLY A 70 13.84 21.69 1.11
CA GLY A 70 13.74 21.56 2.56
C GLY A 70 13.78 20.09 2.94
N GLN A 71 14.99 19.57 3.19
CA GLN A 71 15.23 18.29 3.86
C GLN A 71 14.19 18.05 4.97
N ARG A 72 13.44 16.95 4.87
CA ARG A 72 12.90 16.31 6.06
C ARG A 72 13.42 14.88 6.11
N PRO A 73 14.19 14.51 7.14
CA PRO A 73 14.59 13.13 7.33
C PRO A 73 13.32 12.32 7.58
N VAL A 74 13.06 11.33 6.73
CA VAL A 74 12.07 10.30 7.04
C VAL A 74 12.71 9.47 8.15
N SER A 75 12.34 9.79 9.39
CA SER A 75 12.50 8.91 10.53
C SER A 75 11.93 7.54 10.16
N GLU A 76 12.84 6.59 9.97
CA GLU A 76 12.78 5.28 10.62
C GLU A 76 11.34 4.73 10.77
N VAL A 77 10.79 4.25 9.67
CA VAL A 77 9.82 3.14 9.73
C VAL A 77 10.55 1.90 9.19
N GLU A 78 11.78 1.71 9.65
CA GLU A 78 12.38 0.38 9.77
C GLU A 78 11.84 -0.20 11.08
N ARG A 79 10.81 -1.04 10.99
CA ARG A 79 10.40 -2.08 11.96
C ARG A 79 8.90 -2.30 11.83
N TYR A 80 8.48 -2.96 10.76
CA TYR A 80 7.29 -3.81 10.85
C TYR A 80 7.34 -4.98 9.85
N LEU A 81 8.52 -5.60 9.75
CA LEU A 81 8.69 -6.93 9.16
C LEU A 81 9.75 -7.67 10.00
N GLN A 82 9.34 -8.13 11.18
CA GLN A 82 10.00 -9.24 11.85
C GLN A 82 8.96 -10.06 12.60
#